data_AF-A0A401Y333-F1
#
_entry.id   AF-A0A401Y333-F1
#
_cell.length_a   1.000
_cell.length_b   1.000
_cell.length_c   1.000
_cell.angle_alpha   90.00
_cell.angle_beta   90.00
_cell.angle_gamma   90.00
#
_symmetry.space_group_name_H-M   'P 1'
#
loop_
_entity.id
_entity.type
_entity.pdbx_description
1 polymer ?
#
loop_
_entity_poly.entity_id
_entity_poly.type
_entity_poly.pdbx_seq_one_letter_code
_entity_poly.pdbx_strand_id
1 'polypeptide(L)'
;MTGPRADDHRHWARPGVKRLRGVMDTTEERRLIGHVEHRLTTQFPHVPASEIRLLIAGLLQRYDGSRVRDFVSLLVEREARDVLSAGQPASALKAW
;
A
#
# COMPACT_ATOMS: atom_id res chain seq x y z
N MET A 1 -13.36 -24.83 -40.52
CA MET A 1 -12.43 -23.75 -40.93
C MET A 1 -13.21 -22.44 -40.81
N THR A 2 -13.16 -21.80 -39.63
CA THR A 2 -12.35 -20.59 -39.34
C THR A 2 -13.06 -19.33 -39.87
N GLY A 3 -13.81 -18.61 -39.03
CA GLY A 3 -13.31 -17.40 -38.37
C GLY A 3 -14.35 -16.26 -38.55
N PRO A 4 -14.38 -15.24 -37.67
CA PRO A 4 -15.65 -14.75 -37.12
C PRO A 4 -16.25 -13.49 -37.77
N ARG A 5 -17.56 -13.35 -37.52
CA ARG A 5 -18.46 -12.23 -37.83
C ARG A 5 -18.04 -10.99 -37.03
N ALA A 6 -17.82 -9.89 -37.74
CA ALA A 6 -17.69 -8.56 -37.17
C ALA A 6 -19.06 -8.07 -36.65
N ASP A 7 -19.04 -6.97 -35.89
CA ASP A 7 -20.20 -6.14 -35.57
C ASP A 7 -21.04 -6.55 -34.33
N ASP A 8 -20.42 -6.47 -33.14
CA ASP A 8 -21.13 -5.98 -31.95
C ASP A 8 -20.22 -4.98 -31.22
N HIS A 9 -20.23 -3.73 -31.69
CA HIS A 9 -19.58 -2.59 -31.04
C HIS A 9 -20.38 -2.18 -29.78
N ARG A 10 -20.46 -3.05 -28.78
CA ARG A 10 -20.87 -2.65 -27.44
C ARG A 10 -19.70 -1.95 -26.74
N HIS A 11 -19.70 -0.65 -26.95
CA HIS A 11 -19.18 0.42 -26.11
C HIS A 11 -19.10 0.04 -24.61
N TRP A 12 -17.92 -0.40 -24.16
CA TRP A 12 -17.53 -0.36 -22.75
C TRP A 12 -16.53 0.78 -22.50
N ALA A 13 -16.83 1.99 -22.96
CA ALA A 13 -16.08 3.15 -22.48
C ALA A 13 -16.60 3.53 -21.08
N ARG A 14 -15.96 3.02 -20.03
CA ARG A 14 -16.03 3.66 -18.70
C ARG A 14 -15.04 4.83 -18.71
N PRO A 15 -15.47 6.08 -18.49
CA PRO A 15 -14.53 7.18 -18.34
C PRO A 15 -13.83 7.04 -16.98
N GLY A 16 -12.51 6.89 -16.97
CA GLY A 16 -11.73 7.16 -15.75
C GLY A 16 -10.56 6.24 -15.38
N VAL A 17 -10.37 5.07 -16.01
CA VAL A 17 -9.24 4.20 -15.63
C VAL A 17 -8.01 4.41 -16.51
N LYS A 18 -7.18 5.39 -16.13
CA LYS A 18 -5.87 5.62 -16.75
C LYS A 18 -4.83 4.65 -16.14
N ARG A 19 -4.53 3.60 -16.91
CA ARG A 19 -3.18 3.00 -17.16
C ARG A 19 -2.52 2.13 -16.08
N LEU A 20 -2.26 0.87 -16.43
CA LEU A 20 -1.12 0.09 -15.90
C LEU A 20 0.15 0.46 -16.69
N ARG A 21 1.13 1.14 -16.08
CA ARG A 21 2.55 1.13 -16.53
C ARG A 21 3.53 1.72 -15.47
N GLY A 22 3.93 0.91 -14.48
CA GLY A 22 5.34 0.70 -14.13
C GLY A 22 6.15 1.74 -13.34
N VAL A 23 5.58 2.84 -12.83
CA VAL A 23 6.26 3.68 -11.82
C VAL A 23 5.21 4.20 -10.86
N MET A 24 5.13 3.62 -9.66
CA MET A 24 4.53 4.33 -8.54
C MET A 24 5.36 5.60 -8.32
N ASP A 25 4.81 6.76 -8.67
CA ASP A 25 5.45 8.01 -8.28
C ASP A 25 5.41 8.13 -6.76
N THR A 26 6.49 8.67 -6.18
CA THR A 26 6.65 8.84 -4.72
C THR A 26 5.47 9.58 -4.08
N THR A 27 4.75 10.41 -4.85
CA THR A 27 3.51 11.08 -4.45
C THR A 27 2.36 10.11 -4.22
N GLU A 28 2.16 9.13 -5.10
CA GLU A 28 1.08 8.14 -4.99
C GLU A 28 1.35 7.16 -3.85
N GLU A 29 2.61 6.72 -3.71
CA GLU A 29 3.03 5.93 -2.56
C GLU A 29 2.70 6.64 -1.25
N ARG A 30 3.05 7.93 -1.14
CA ARG A 30 2.77 8.74 0.06
C ARG A 30 1.27 8.82 0.36
N ARG A 31 0.41 8.95 -0.65
CA ARG A 31 -1.05 8.93 -0.48
C ARG A 31 -1.52 7.58 0.04
N LEU A 32 -1.04 6.49 -0.56
CA LEU A 32 -1.39 5.13 -0.14
C LEU A 32 -0.93 4.85 1.29
N ILE A 33 0.25 5.33 1.69
CA ILE A 33 0.73 5.26 3.07
C ILE A 33 -0.16 6.06 4.02
N GLY A 34 -0.64 7.24 3.63
CA GLY A 34 -1.62 7.98 4.43
C GLY A 34 -2.91 7.19 4.67
N HIS A 35 -3.37 6.43 3.67
CA HIS A 35 -4.51 5.53 3.84
C HIS A 35 -4.21 4.34 4.76
N VAL A 36 -2.98 3.81 4.72
CA VAL A 36 -2.52 2.76 5.65
C VAL A 36 -2.53 3.27 7.08
N GLU A 37 -1.97 4.46 7.35
CA GLU A 37 -1.98 5.09 8.67
C GLU A 37 -3.42 5.25 9.20
N HIS A 38 -4.31 5.76 8.35
CA HIS A 38 -5.73 5.91 8.72
C HIS A 38 -6.35 4.55 9.07
N ARG A 39 -6.16 3.52 8.24
CA ARG A 39 -6.71 2.17 8.52
C ARG A 39 -6.15 1.56 9.81
N LEU A 40 -4.87 1.75 10.09
CA LEU A 40 -4.23 1.20 11.29
C LEU A 40 -4.70 1.92 12.55
N THR A 41 -4.80 3.25 12.52
CA THR A 41 -5.33 4.04 13.66
C THR A 41 -6.80 3.72 13.94
N THR A 42 -7.60 3.43 12.91
CA THR A 42 -8.97 2.93 13.09
C THR A 42 -9.03 1.50 13.66
N GLN A 43 -8.16 0.60 13.22
CA GLN A 43 -8.15 -0.80 13.66
C GLN A 43 -7.55 -1.01 15.06
N PHE A 44 -6.59 -0.17 15.44
CA PHE A 44 -5.87 -0.24 16.71
C PHE A 44 -6.08 1.04 17.53
N PRO A 45 -7.32 1.37 17.95
CA PRO A 45 -7.63 2.64 18.62
C PRO A 45 -6.97 2.80 20.00
N HIS A 46 -6.48 1.71 20.57
CA HIS A 46 -5.75 1.70 21.85
C HIS A 46 -4.27 2.04 21.70
N VAL A 47 -3.73 2.05 20.47
CA VAL A 47 -2.34 2.40 20.20
C VAL A 47 -2.27 3.88 19.80
N PRO A 48 -1.38 4.68 20.41
CA PRO A 48 -1.23 6.08 20.04
C PRO A 48 -0.89 6.25 18.55
N ALA A 49 -1.58 7.17 17.87
CA ALA A 49 -1.33 7.44 16.45
C ALA A 49 0.12 7.89 16.15
N SER A 50 0.82 8.48 17.13
CA SER A 50 2.25 8.77 17.02
C SER A 50 3.11 7.50 16.93
N GLU A 51 2.76 6.46 17.68
CA GLU A 51 3.45 5.17 17.66
C GLU A 51 3.23 4.44 16.33
N ILE A 52 1.99 4.46 15.82
CA ILE A 52 1.67 3.92 14.49
C ILE A 52 2.46 4.65 13.38
N ARG A 53 2.59 5.98 13.46
CA ARG A 53 3.40 6.76 12.51
C ARG A 53 4.88 6.39 12.57
N LEU A 54 5.44 6.25 13.77
CA LEU A 54 6.83 5.84 13.95
C LEU A 54 7.09 4.43 13.40
N LEU A 55 6.15 3.51 13.66
CA LEU A 55 6.16 2.16 13.10
C LEU A 55 6.21 2.21 11.57
N ILE A 56 5.23 2.85 10.93
CA ILE A 56 5.14 2.97 9.46
C ILE A 56 6.42 3.59 8.88
N ALA A 57 6.95 4.65 9.51
CA ALA A 57 8.18 5.30 9.05
C ALA A 57 9.40 4.36 9.12
N GLY A 58 9.50 3.53 10.17
CA GLY A 58 10.54 2.51 10.29
C GLY A 58 10.41 1.41 9.24
N LEU A 59 9.19 0.95 8.97
CA LEU A 59 8.92 -0.04 7.92
C LEU A 59 9.26 0.52 6.53
N LEU A 60 8.89 1.76 6.25
CA LEU A 60 9.16 2.42 4.97
C LEU A 60 10.65 2.56 4.67
N GLN A 61 11.47 2.87 5.69
CA GLN A 61 12.92 2.97 5.53
C GLN A 61 13.54 1.65 5.05
N ARG A 62 12.97 0.48 5.39
CA ARG A 62 13.47 -0.81 4.89
C ARG A 62 13.30 -1.00 3.39
N TYR A 63 12.34 -0.29 2.81
CA TYR A 63 12.09 -0.31 1.38
C TYR A 63 12.82 0.82 0.65
N ASP A 64 13.63 1.65 1.33
CA ASP A 64 14.40 2.68 0.67
C ASP A 64 15.36 2.08 -0.37
N GLY A 65 15.52 2.74 -1.52
CA GLY A 65 16.30 2.22 -2.65
C GLY A 65 15.70 1.02 -3.41
N SER A 66 14.51 0.52 -3.04
CA SER A 66 13.82 -0.54 -3.79
C SER A 66 13.40 -0.07 -5.19
N ARG A 67 13.76 -0.85 -6.22
CA ARG A 67 13.44 -0.54 -7.64
C ARG A 67 11.96 -0.71 -8.00
N VAL A 68 11.22 -1.51 -7.24
CA VAL A 68 9.78 -1.72 -7.40
C VAL A 68 9.09 -1.26 -6.12
N ARG A 69 8.20 -0.26 -6.23
CA ARG A 69 7.57 0.39 -5.08
C ARG A 69 6.05 0.27 -5.04
N ASP A 70 5.43 -0.30 -6.08
CA ASP A 70 3.98 -0.44 -6.23
C ASP A 70 3.30 -1.20 -5.06
N PHE A 71 4.06 -2.05 -4.36
CA PHE A 71 3.56 -2.90 -3.28
C PHE A 71 4.01 -2.48 -1.87
N VAL A 72 4.84 -1.44 -1.75
CA VAL A 72 5.43 -1.04 -0.46
C VAL A 72 4.34 -0.71 0.56
N SER A 73 3.27 -0.03 0.16
CA SER A 73 2.15 0.29 1.06
C SER A 73 1.45 -0.95 1.62
N LEU A 74 1.25 -1.98 0.81
CA LEU A 74 0.62 -3.24 1.23
C LEU A 74 1.53 -4.03 2.17
N LEU A 75 2.83 -4.08 1.88
CA LEU A 75 3.81 -4.76 2.73
C LEU A 75 3.94 -4.07 4.09
N VAL A 76 4.10 -2.74 4.08
CA VAL A 76 4.12 -1.92 5.29
C VAL A 76 2.86 -2.13 6.13
N GLU A 77 1.68 -2.14 5.52
CA GLU A 77 0.43 -2.38 6.25
C GLU A 77 0.39 -3.77 6.89
N ARG A 78 0.76 -4.80 6.13
CA ARG A 78 0.78 -6.18 6.61
C ARG A 78 1.72 -6.34 7.81
N GLU A 79 2.94 -5.85 7.68
CA GLU A 79 3.95 -5.94 8.73
C GLU A 79 3.57 -5.11 9.97
N ALA A 80 2.97 -3.93 9.78
CA ALA A 80 2.48 -3.14 10.89
C ALA A 80 1.39 -3.88 11.67
N ARG A 81 0.46 -4.56 10.98
CA ARG A 81 -0.57 -5.38 11.64
C ARG A 81 0.07 -6.52 12.45
N ASP A 82 1.04 -7.23 11.86
CA ASP A 82 1.73 -8.32 12.56
C ASP A 82 2.39 -7.83 13.86
N VAL A 83 3.08 -6.68 13.83
CA VAL A 83 3.71 -6.06 15.00
C VAL A 83 2.69 -5.63 16.06
N LEU A 84 1.64 -4.91 15.64
CA LEU A 84 0.62 -4.37 16.54
C LEU A 84 -0.22 -5.49 17.18
N SER A 85 -0.53 -6.54 16.43
CA SER A 85 -1.25 -7.72 16.96
C SER A 85 -0.40 -8.55 17.93
N ALA A 86 0.93 -8.54 17.78
CA ALA A 86 1.84 -9.16 18.74
C ALA A 86 2.03 -8.34 20.04
N GLY A 87 1.44 -7.14 20.13
CA GLY A 87 1.60 -6.22 21.26
C GLY A 87 3.03 -5.67 21.40
N GLN A 88 3.82 -5.73 20.33
CA GLN A 88 5.18 -5.23 20.34
C GLN A 88 5.18 -3.71 20.14
N PRO A 89 5.93 -2.95 20.95
CA PRO A 89 6.02 -1.51 20.77
C PRO A 89 6.78 -1.20 19.47
N ALA A 90 6.45 -0.08 18.81
CA ALA A 90 7.09 0.33 17.55
C ALA A 90 8.63 0.45 17.65
N SER A 91 9.15 0.66 18.86
CA SER A 91 10.59 0.70 19.16
C SER A 91 11.31 -0.65 19.04
N ALA A 92 10.57 -1.77 19.02
CA ALA A 92 11.13 -3.12 18.95
C ALA A 92 11.65 -3.52 17.55
N LEU A 93 11.40 -2.70 16.51
CA LEU A 93 11.87 -2.95 15.14
C LEU A 93 13.37 -2.66 14.89
N LYS A 94 14.19 -2.78 15.94
CA LYS A 94 15.65 -2.84 15.82
C LYS A 94 16.11 -4.30 15.76
N ALA A 95 15.89 -4.94 14.63
CA ALA A 95 16.67 -6.09 14.21
C ALA A 95 16.59 -6.14 12.69
N TRP A 96 17.63 -6.68 12.05
CA TRP A 96 17.91 -6.72 10.61
C TRP A 96 18.61 -5.46 10.09
#